data_AF-A0A1U9ZVJ2-F1
#
_entry.id   AF-A0A1U9ZVJ2-F1
#
_cell.length_a   1.000
_cell.length_b   1.000
_cell.length_c   1.000
_cell.angle_alpha   90.00
_cell.angle_beta   90.00
_cell.angle_gamma   90.00
#
_symmetry.space_group_name_H-M   'P 1'
#
loop_
_entity.id
_entity.type
_entity.pdbx_description
1 polymer ?
#
loop_
_entity_poly.entity_id
_entity_poly.type
_entity_poly.pdbx_seq_one_letter_code
_entity_poly.pdbx_strand_id
1 'polypeptide(L)'
;MRHRLARFSLIAALTLGLTGLGGALVSTPASADTQLTLIGSHLQYESCRITGELGQRAGWWTVWWCSYVDYSTPAGYELWAYKVV
;
A
#
# COMPACT_ATOMS: atom_id res chain seq x y z
N MET A 1 26.09 42.41 -0.38
CA MET A 1 25.89 43.57 0.53
C MET A 1 24.95 43.12 1.64
N ARG A 2 25.40 43.13 2.88
CA ARG A 2 24.77 42.43 4.00
C ARG A 2 24.30 43.45 5.05
N HIS A 3 23.07 43.23 5.52
CA HIS A 3 22.47 43.71 6.78
C HIS A 3 21.82 45.11 6.83
N ARG A 4 20.54 45.12 6.46
CA ARG A 4 19.46 45.99 6.94
C ARG A 4 18.33 45.02 7.31
N LEU A 5 17.55 45.08 8.39
CA LEU A 5 17.19 46.03 9.45
C LEU A 5 16.58 45.15 10.58
N ALA A 6 16.77 45.46 11.86
CA ALA A 6 15.73 46.03 12.76
C ALA A 6 14.33 45.38 12.60
N ARG A 7 13.54 45.04 13.63
CA ARG A 7 13.47 45.43 15.04
C ARG A 7 12.35 44.55 15.65
N PHE A 8 12.48 44.25 16.93
CA PHE A 8 11.44 43.65 17.78
C PHE A 8 10.18 44.53 17.89
N SER A 9 9.00 43.90 17.97
CA SER A 9 7.86 44.17 18.88
C SER A 9 6.58 43.61 18.21
N LEU A 10 6.03 42.46 18.58
CA LEU A 10 5.32 42.12 19.82
C LEU A 10 4.05 43.00 19.99
N ILE A 11 2.93 42.54 19.44
CA ILE A 11 1.59 42.80 19.98
C ILE A 11 0.77 41.52 19.82
N ALA A 12 0.32 41.03 20.96
CA ALA A 12 -0.49 39.84 21.14
C ALA A 12 -1.99 40.15 20.99
N ALA A 13 -2.75 39.06 20.94
CA ALA A 13 -4.17 38.92 21.29
C ALA A 13 -5.21 39.34 20.24
N LEU A 14 -5.91 38.33 19.72
CA LEU A 14 -7.37 38.25 19.82
C LEU A 14 -7.82 36.80 19.55
N THR A 15 -7.93 36.05 20.64
CA THR A 15 -8.68 34.79 20.72
C THR A 15 -10.18 35.10 20.71
N LEU A 16 -10.87 34.76 19.62
CA LEU A 16 -12.28 34.39 19.57
C LEU A 16 -12.39 33.43 18.38
N GLY A 17 -12.53 32.12 18.58
CA GLY A 17 -13.77 31.56 19.08
C GLY A 17 -14.54 31.03 17.87
N LEU A 18 -14.18 29.84 17.40
CA LEU A 18 -15.07 29.02 16.57
C LEU A 18 -14.84 27.55 16.94
N THR A 19 -15.48 27.16 18.04
CA THR A 19 -15.90 25.78 18.30
C THR A 19 -16.83 25.34 17.18
N GLY A 20 -16.26 25.01 16.02
CA GLY A 20 -16.93 24.25 14.98
C GLY A 20 -16.83 22.77 15.32
N LEU A 21 -17.83 22.28 16.04
CA LEU A 21 -18.15 20.86 16.16
C LEU A 21 -18.49 20.32 14.77
N GLY A 22 -17.47 20.01 13.99
CA GLY A 22 -17.56 19.14 12.84
C GLY A 22 -16.49 18.10 13.07
N GLY A 23 -16.83 17.02 13.78
CA GLY A 23 -15.94 15.88 13.94
C GLY A 23 -15.43 15.51 12.57
N ALA A 24 -14.16 15.80 12.31
CA ALA A 24 -13.45 15.21 11.20
C ALA A 24 -13.59 13.71 11.45
N LEU A 25 -14.48 13.07 10.71
CA LEU A 25 -14.56 11.63 10.60
C LEU A 25 -13.19 11.25 10.03
N VAL A 26 -12.23 11.03 10.93
CA VAL A 26 -11.00 10.32 10.64
C VAL A 26 -11.50 8.96 10.20
N SER A 27 -11.74 8.85 8.91
CA SER A 27 -12.10 7.63 8.26
C SER A 27 -10.85 6.79 8.43
N THR A 28 -10.83 5.94 9.47
CA THR A 28 -9.79 4.92 9.57
C THR A 28 -9.79 4.23 8.21
N PRO A 29 -8.67 4.22 7.47
CA PRO A 29 -8.63 3.53 6.20
C PRO A 29 -9.15 2.12 6.48
N ALA A 30 -10.12 1.67 5.68
CA ALA A 30 -10.63 0.32 5.80
C ALA A 30 -9.42 -0.60 5.83
N SER A 31 -9.30 -1.41 6.87
CA SER A 31 -8.23 -2.39 6.97
C SER A 31 -8.35 -3.26 5.73
N ALA A 32 -7.42 -3.12 4.79
CA ALA A 32 -7.33 -4.00 3.65
C ALA A 32 -7.18 -5.42 4.20
N ASP A 33 -8.19 -6.27 3.99
CA ASP A 33 -8.09 -7.67 4.36
C ASP A 33 -7.12 -8.31 3.36
N THR A 34 -5.98 -8.78 3.85
CA THR A 34 -4.93 -9.35 3.03
C THR A 34 -5.08 -10.87 3.03
N GLN A 35 -5.78 -11.38 2.02
CA GLN A 35 -5.97 -12.82 1.89
C GLN A 35 -4.88 -13.44 1.01
N LEU A 36 -4.19 -14.45 1.56
CA LEU A 36 -3.31 -15.30 0.76
C LEU A 36 -4.13 -16.13 -0.21
N THR A 37 -3.85 -16.00 -1.50
CA THR A 37 -4.60 -16.64 -2.58
C THR A 37 -3.64 -17.36 -3.54
N LEU A 38 -4.00 -18.59 -3.92
CA LEU A 38 -3.38 -19.30 -5.05
C LEU A 38 -3.97 -18.75 -6.35
N ILE A 39 -3.13 -18.10 -7.17
CA ILE A 39 -3.54 -17.46 -8.41
C ILE A 39 -3.47 -18.42 -9.60
N GLY A 40 -2.48 -19.31 -9.60
CA GLY A 40 -2.30 -20.31 -10.64
C GLY A 40 -1.36 -21.42 -10.19
N SER A 41 -1.57 -22.61 -10.72
CA SER A 41 -0.79 -23.81 -10.44
C SER A 41 -0.20 -24.40 -11.72
N HIS A 42 0.79 -25.29 -11.57
CA HIS A 42 1.43 -26.00 -12.68
C HIS A 42 2.07 -25.08 -13.74
N LEU A 43 2.52 -23.91 -13.33
CA LEU A 43 3.13 -22.91 -14.22
C LEU A 43 4.60 -23.25 -14.47
N GLN A 44 5.11 -22.83 -15.63
CA GLN A 44 6.55 -22.66 -15.78
C GLN A 44 7.02 -21.46 -14.95
N TYR A 45 8.29 -21.48 -14.51
CA TYR A 45 8.83 -20.41 -13.66
C TYR A 45 8.63 -19.02 -14.28
N GLU A 46 8.95 -18.87 -15.57
CA GLU A 46 8.82 -17.57 -16.25
C GLU A 46 7.38 -17.09 -16.34
N SER A 47 6.42 -17.99 -16.60
CA SER A 47 4.99 -17.63 -16.57
C SER A 47 4.57 -17.18 -15.19
N CYS A 48 4.97 -17.90 -14.14
CA CYS A 48 4.68 -17.53 -12.77
C CYS A 48 5.28 -16.15 -12.42
N ARG A 49 6.55 -15.91 -12.75
CA ARG A 49 7.24 -14.64 -12.51
C ARG A 49 6.57 -13.47 -13.25
N ILE A 50 6.30 -13.62 -14.55
CA ILE A 50 5.68 -12.57 -15.37
C ILE A 50 4.28 -12.24 -14.85
N THR A 51 3.45 -13.24 -14.56
CA THR A 51 2.11 -13.00 -14.01
C THR A 51 2.17 -12.28 -12.67
N GLY A 52 3.08 -12.70 -11.78
CA GLY A 52 3.32 -12.05 -10.49
C GLY A 52 3.69 -10.56 -10.62
N GLU A 53 4.65 -10.24 -11.48
CA GLU A 53 5.08 -8.87 -11.76
C GLU A 53 3.95 -8.02 -12.35
N LEU A 54 3.16 -8.59 -13.28
CA LEU A 54 2.04 -7.90 -13.90
C LEU A 54 0.96 -7.55 -12.89
N GLY A 55 0.55 -8.49 -12.03
CA GLY A 55 -0.46 -8.20 -11.02
C GLY A 55 0.02 -7.24 -9.94
N GLN A 56 1.32 -7.25 -9.60
CA GLN A 56 1.89 -6.24 -8.72
C GLN A 56 1.84 -4.85 -9.36
N ARG A 57 2.20 -4.73 -10.64
CA ARG A 57 2.12 -3.46 -11.39
C ARG A 57 0.69 -2.97 -11.56
N ALA A 58 -0.27 -3.88 -11.71
CA ALA A 58 -1.69 -3.58 -11.81
C ALA A 58 -2.35 -3.26 -10.45
N GLY A 59 -1.63 -3.44 -9.34
CA GLY A 59 -2.16 -3.20 -7.99
C GLY A 59 -3.11 -4.28 -7.49
N TRP A 60 -3.10 -5.48 -8.09
CA TRP A 60 -3.94 -6.60 -7.65
C TRP A 60 -3.42 -7.23 -6.35
N TRP A 61 -2.11 -7.16 -6.13
CA TRP A 61 -1.44 -7.65 -4.92
C TRP A 61 -0.16 -6.85 -4.64
N THR A 62 0.24 -6.81 -3.38
CA THR A 62 1.48 -6.13 -2.96
C THR A 62 2.66 -7.09 -2.87
N VAL A 63 2.39 -8.35 -2.49
CA VAL A 63 3.40 -9.38 -2.27
C VAL A 63 2.96 -10.65 -3.00
N TRP A 64 3.89 -11.27 -3.72
CA TRP A 64 3.68 -12.50 -4.49
C TRP A 64 4.98 -13.32 -4.53
N TRP A 65 4.86 -14.62 -4.80
CA TRP A 65 6.00 -15.50 -5.03
C TRP A 65 5.61 -16.73 -5.85
N CYS A 66 6.63 -17.37 -6.42
CA CYS A 66 6.53 -18.65 -7.11
C CYS A 66 7.06 -19.76 -6.20
N SER A 67 6.20 -20.71 -5.86
CA SER A 67 6.61 -21.91 -5.11
C SER A 67 6.68 -23.10 -6.06
N TYR A 68 7.83 -23.77 -6.12
CA TYR A 68 7.91 -25.04 -6.85
C TYR A 68 7.24 -26.14 -6.03
N VAL A 69 6.40 -26.94 -6.68
CA VAL A 69 5.71 -28.09 -6.08
C VAL A 69 5.89 -29.31 -6.96
N ASP A 70 6.49 -30.35 -6.39
CA ASP A 70 6.85 -31.62 -7.02
C ASP A 70 5.93 -32.80 -6.63
N TYR A 71 5.11 -32.63 -5.59
CA TYR A 71 4.13 -33.61 -5.16
C TYR A 71 2.88 -33.70 -6.05
N SER A 72 2.74 -32.80 -7.04
CA SER A 72 1.60 -32.75 -7.96
C SER A 72 2.02 -33.17 -9.37
N THR A 73 1.10 -33.75 -10.16
CA THR A 73 1.36 -34.13 -11.56
C THR A 73 0.38 -33.39 -12.47
N PRO A 74 0.84 -32.46 -13.33
CA PRO A 74 2.24 -32.14 -13.61
C PRO A 74 2.93 -31.34 -12.48
N ALA A 75 4.21 -31.60 -12.21
CA ALA A 75 4.98 -30.77 -11.30
C ALA A 75 5.19 -29.37 -11.92
N GLY A 76 5.29 -28.34 -11.09
CA GLY A 76 5.45 -26.99 -11.60
C GLY A 76 5.48 -25.94 -10.51
N TYR A 77 5.35 -24.68 -10.92
CA TYR A 77 5.30 -23.55 -10.01
C TYR A 77 3.85 -23.14 -9.72
N GLU A 78 3.59 -22.83 -8.47
CA GLU A 78 2.38 -22.17 -8.00
C GLU A 78 2.65 -20.69 -7.77
N LEU A 79 1.79 -19.83 -8.31
CA LEU A 79 1.79 -18.41 -8.03
C LEU A 79 0.89 -18.13 -6.83
N TRP A 80 1.52 -17.71 -5.74
CA TRP A 80 0.85 -17.28 -4.53
C TRP A 80 0.94 -15.77 -4.40
N ALA A 81 -0.15 -15.13 -3.97
CA ALA A 81 -0.16 -13.68 -3.75
C ALA A 81 -1.09 -13.28 -2.60
N TYR A 82 -0.71 -12.22 -1.88
CA TYR A 82 -1.63 -11.54 -0.96
C TYR A 82 -2.47 -10.56 -1.76
N LYS A 83 -3.72 -10.94 -2.00
CA LYS A 83 -4.67 -10.09 -2.70
C LYS A 83 -5.26 -9.09 -1.70
N VAL A 84 -5.41 -7.85 -2.15
CA VAL A 84 -6.23 -6.86 -1.46
C VAL A 84 -7.67 -7.10 -1.91
N VAL A 85 -8.54 -7.49 -0.97
CA VAL A 85 -9.99 -7.66 -1.21
C VAL A 85 -10.78 -6.45 -0.73
#